data_AF-A8XNG6-F1
#
_entry.id   AF-A8XNG6-F1
#
_cell.length_a   1.000
_cell.length_b   1.000
_cell.length_c   1.000
_cell.angle_alpha   90.00
_cell.angle_beta   90.00
_cell.angle_gamma   90.00
#
_symmetry.space_group_name_H-M   'P 1'
#
loop_
_entity.id
_entity.type
_entity.pdbx_description
1 polymer ?
#
loop_
_entity_poly.entity_id
_entity_poly.type
_entity_poly.pdbx_seq_one_letter_code
_entity_poly.pdbx_strand_id
1 'polypeptide(L)'
;MAFLVAVLVLAACLEGTFAQFGCTNAKSSDRARKMFQDAHNDARRSMAKGLEPNKCGMLSEGKNVYELRWDCEMEAKAQTWADGCPSGFQSSDPTYGQNIMTFSGTFADPVATAASAVNSWWAQVRSGGLTDPDNKYTSSSIFAFSNMANGKATAIGCAYAICGTTLSVNCLYNKIGYMTNAIIYEKGTACAANSDCTTYADSECRNGLCYQPPVAPVVETFNMCPGVTDQSDQARQKFLDTHNKLRSSLAKGLEADGIAAGAFAPQAKQMIKQKYSCTIEANARTWAQGCLYQHSTNAQRPGWGENLYKISINNMPKIQTAEDSSLAWWSELKDFGVGSDNILTDAVWARGVGHYTQMAWESTTEIGCFVQNCPTFTYSVCQYGPAGNYMNQLIYTKGAPCTADADCPGTQTCSVAEALCVIP
;
A
#
# COMPACT_ATOMS: atom_id res chain seq x y z
N MET A 1 -28.28 32.19 1.88
CA MET A 1 -27.49 32.79 0.78
C MET A 1 -26.20 31.99 0.67
N ALA A 2 -26.17 31.02 -0.23
CA ALA A 2 -25.04 30.11 -0.43
C ALA A 2 -24.32 30.51 -1.72
N PHE A 3 -23.02 30.79 -1.62
CA PHE A 3 -22.18 31.07 -2.77
C PHE A 3 -21.94 29.78 -3.55
N LEU A 4 -22.63 29.64 -4.68
CA LEU A 4 -22.29 28.69 -5.74
C LEU A 4 -21.05 29.24 -6.45
N VAL A 5 -19.88 28.63 -6.24
CA VAL A 5 -18.74 28.88 -7.15
C VAL A 5 -18.92 27.95 -8.34
N ALA A 6 -19.64 28.44 -9.35
CA ALA A 6 -19.61 27.87 -10.69
C ALA A 6 -18.24 28.20 -11.31
N VAL A 7 -17.38 27.20 -11.45
CA VAL A 7 -16.15 27.33 -12.25
C VAL A 7 -16.56 27.37 -13.71
N LEU A 8 -16.67 28.57 -14.25
CA LEU A 8 -16.90 28.83 -15.67
C LEU A 8 -15.58 28.59 -16.41
N VAL A 9 -15.42 27.42 -17.03
CA VAL A 9 -14.30 27.17 -17.93
C VAL A 9 -14.59 27.89 -19.25
N LEU A 10 -13.98 29.06 -19.44
CA LEU A 10 -13.95 29.72 -20.74
C LEU A 10 -13.09 28.88 -21.69
N ALA A 11 -13.75 28.27 -22.68
CA ALA A 11 -13.10 27.62 -23.80
C ALA A 11 -12.44 28.69 -24.69
N ALA A 12 -11.12 28.83 -24.59
CA ALA A 12 -10.31 29.42 -25.65
C ALA A 12 -9.79 28.30 -26.54
N CYS A 13 -10.31 28.21 -27.76
CA CYS A 13 -9.77 27.38 -28.84
C CYS A 13 -8.33 27.83 -29.16
N LEU A 14 -7.36 26.98 -28.82
CA LEU A 14 -6.07 26.90 -29.49
C LEU A 14 -5.81 25.43 -29.75
N GLU A 15 -6.12 25.00 -30.99
CA GLU A 15 -5.69 23.72 -31.54
C GLU A 15 -4.17 23.75 -31.68
N GLY A 16 -3.48 23.34 -30.62
CA GLY A 16 -2.07 23.00 -30.64
C GLY A 16 -1.92 21.49 -30.60
N THR A 17 -1.77 20.85 -31.76
CA THR A 17 -1.43 19.43 -31.88
C THR A 17 0.04 19.22 -31.50
N PHE A 18 0.32 19.07 -30.21
CA PHE A 18 1.48 18.32 -29.74
C PHE A 18 0.95 17.02 -29.13
N ALA A 19 1.44 15.88 -29.62
CA ALA A 19 1.14 14.58 -29.02
C ALA A 19 1.71 14.57 -27.59
N GLN A 20 0.87 14.88 -26.61
CA GLN A 20 1.29 15.13 -25.22
C GLN A 20 1.65 13.82 -24.51
N PHE A 21 1.08 12.70 -24.97
CA PHE A 21 1.15 11.41 -24.28
C PHE A 21 2.05 10.37 -24.96
N GLY A 22 2.33 10.51 -26.25
CA GLY A 22 3.20 9.57 -26.99
C GLY A 22 2.67 8.13 -27.11
N CYS A 23 1.39 7.89 -26.81
CA CYS A 23 0.79 6.55 -26.89
C CYS A 23 0.39 6.19 -28.33
N THR A 24 0.53 4.91 -28.69
CA THR A 24 0.22 4.38 -30.03
C THR A 24 -1.24 3.94 -30.22
N ASN A 25 -2.02 3.85 -29.14
CA ASN A 25 -3.43 3.44 -29.22
C ASN A 25 -4.29 4.49 -29.93
N ALA A 26 -4.71 4.19 -31.16
CA ALA A 26 -5.51 5.09 -31.98
C ALA A 26 -6.99 5.22 -31.53
N LYS A 27 -7.49 4.31 -30.68
CA LYS A 27 -8.88 4.34 -30.20
C LYS A 27 -9.12 5.37 -29.09
N SER A 28 -8.06 5.83 -28.44
CA SER A 28 -8.10 6.89 -27.43
C SER A 28 -7.43 8.14 -27.97
N SER A 29 -8.12 9.28 -27.84
CA SER A 29 -7.58 10.57 -28.24
C SER A 29 -6.81 11.22 -27.08
N ASP A 30 -5.86 12.11 -27.39
CA ASP A 30 -5.17 12.88 -26.35
C ASP A 30 -6.13 13.76 -25.53
N ARG A 31 -7.26 14.18 -26.12
CA ARG A 31 -8.39 14.81 -25.40
C ARG A 31 -8.94 13.90 -24.31
N ALA A 32 -9.14 12.62 -24.61
CA ALA A 32 -9.63 11.63 -23.64
C ALA A 32 -8.58 11.33 -22.57
N ARG A 33 -7.32 11.12 -22.96
CA ARG A 33 -6.19 10.90 -22.03
C ARG A 33 -6.06 12.03 -21.03
N LYS A 34 -6.04 13.27 -21.55
CA LYS A 34 -5.99 14.49 -20.74
C LYS A 34 -7.18 14.61 -19.81
N MET A 35 -8.40 14.37 -20.29
CA MET A 35 -9.61 14.38 -19.46
C MET A 35 -9.50 13.41 -18.29
N PHE A 36 -9.13 12.15 -18.54
CA PHE A 36 -8.99 11.17 -17.47
C PHE A 36 -7.88 11.56 -16.50
N GLN A 37 -6.69 11.89 -16.99
CA GLN A 37 -5.55 12.20 -16.13
C GLN A 37 -5.81 13.44 -15.26
N ASP A 38 -6.28 14.53 -15.85
CA ASP A 38 -6.54 15.79 -15.14
C ASP A 38 -7.64 15.59 -14.10
N ALA A 39 -8.76 14.94 -14.46
CA ALA A 39 -9.87 14.73 -13.52
C ALA A 39 -9.45 13.93 -12.28
N HIS A 40 -8.61 12.90 -12.45
CA HIS A 40 -8.08 12.15 -11.30
C HIS A 40 -7.11 12.99 -10.46
N ASN A 41 -6.17 13.68 -11.10
CA ASN A 41 -5.15 14.44 -10.37
C ASN A 41 -5.73 15.68 -9.69
N ASP A 42 -6.72 16.35 -10.27
CA ASP A 42 -7.41 17.46 -9.63
C ASP A 42 -8.21 17.00 -8.41
N ALA A 43 -8.93 15.87 -8.52
CA ALA A 43 -9.65 15.27 -7.41
C ALA A 43 -8.71 14.82 -6.28
N ARG A 44 -7.60 14.15 -6.62
CA ARG A 44 -6.55 13.75 -5.66
C ARG A 44 -5.90 14.95 -4.98
N ARG A 45 -5.63 16.03 -5.72
CA ARG A 45 -5.05 17.27 -5.17
C ARG A 45 -6.00 17.95 -4.20
N SER A 46 -7.28 18.01 -4.56
CA SER A 46 -8.35 18.55 -3.71
C SER A 46 -8.47 17.73 -2.43
N MET A 47 -8.45 16.40 -2.52
CA MET A 47 -8.45 15.49 -1.37
C MET A 47 -7.22 15.68 -0.48
N ALA A 48 -6.01 15.73 -1.07
CA ALA A 48 -4.77 15.93 -0.33
C ALA A 48 -4.81 17.23 0.51
N LYS A 49 -5.46 18.27 -0.02
CA LYS A 49 -5.66 19.57 0.65
C LYS A 49 -6.88 19.62 1.59
N GLY A 50 -7.58 18.49 1.81
CA GLY A 50 -8.75 18.43 2.69
C GLY A 50 -9.99 19.17 2.16
N LEU A 51 -10.07 19.38 0.85
CA LEU A 51 -11.13 20.16 0.20
C LEU A 51 -12.27 19.31 -0.38
N GLU A 52 -12.20 17.99 -0.23
CA GLU A 52 -13.21 17.07 -0.76
C GLU A 52 -14.27 16.69 0.28
N PRO A 53 -15.57 16.79 -0.05
CA PRO A 53 -16.65 16.34 0.83
C PRO A 53 -16.61 14.84 1.09
N ASN A 54 -16.84 14.45 2.34
CA ASN A 54 -17.12 13.08 2.75
C ASN A 54 -18.63 12.92 2.99
N LYS A 55 -19.09 11.70 3.31
CA LYS A 55 -20.47 11.46 3.77
C LYS A 55 -20.87 12.36 4.93
N CYS A 56 -19.93 12.57 5.86
CA CYS A 56 -20.05 13.51 6.96
C CYS A 56 -18.82 14.40 6.98
N GLY A 57 -19.01 15.72 6.84
CA GLY A 57 -17.91 16.69 6.84
C GLY A 57 -17.01 16.59 5.60
N MET A 58 -15.72 16.87 5.80
CA MET A 58 -14.70 16.81 4.75
C MET A 58 -13.81 15.58 4.93
N LEU A 59 -13.20 15.12 3.85
CA LEU A 59 -12.07 14.20 3.92
C LEU A 59 -10.90 14.90 4.64
N SER A 60 -10.14 14.13 5.40
CA SER A 60 -8.90 14.62 6.02
C SER A 60 -7.88 15.00 4.95
N GLU A 61 -7.00 15.96 5.26
CA GLU A 61 -5.80 16.20 4.47
C GLU A 61 -4.95 14.92 4.33
N GLY A 62 -4.28 14.81 3.19
CA GLY A 62 -3.45 13.66 2.84
C GLY A 62 -2.01 14.07 2.56
N LYS A 63 -1.06 13.48 3.30
CA LYS A 63 0.36 13.50 2.94
C LYS A 63 0.67 12.34 1.99
N ASN A 64 1.78 12.40 1.26
CA ASN A 64 2.22 11.32 0.37
C ASN A 64 1.15 10.88 -0.65
N VAL A 65 0.30 11.80 -1.14
CA VAL A 65 -0.66 11.52 -2.21
C VAL A 65 0.02 11.80 -3.55
N TYR A 66 0.21 10.76 -4.36
CA TYR A 66 0.98 10.88 -5.60
C TYR A 66 0.14 11.29 -6.81
N GLU A 67 0.71 12.09 -7.70
CA GLU A 67 0.19 12.40 -9.02
C GLU A 67 0.21 11.15 -9.91
N LEU A 68 -0.89 10.88 -10.60
CA LEU A 68 -1.00 9.79 -11.54
C LEU A 68 -0.43 10.21 -12.90
N ARG A 69 0.65 9.54 -13.30
CA ARG A 69 1.19 9.62 -14.65
C ARG A 69 0.40 8.75 -15.61
N TRP A 70 0.27 9.18 -16.85
CA TRP A 70 -0.33 8.35 -17.87
C TRP A 70 0.61 7.20 -18.26
N ASP A 71 0.07 6.00 -18.38
CA ASP A 71 0.80 4.80 -18.79
C ASP A 71 0.13 4.18 -20.02
N CYS A 72 0.86 4.17 -21.14
CA CYS A 72 0.33 3.69 -22.43
C CYS A 72 0.11 2.17 -22.47
N GLU A 73 0.85 1.38 -21.69
CA GLU A 73 0.67 -0.08 -21.63
C GLU A 73 -0.60 -0.43 -20.84
N MET A 74 -0.79 0.27 -19.72
CA MET A 74 -2.04 0.18 -18.94
C MET A 74 -3.24 0.64 -19.76
N GLU A 75 -3.10 1.71 -20.55
CA GLU A 75 -4.13 2.17 -21.49
C GLU A 75 -4.49 1.08 -22.52
N ALA A 76 -3.50 0.46 -23.16
CA ALA A 76 -3.72 -0.59 -24.15
C ALA A 76 -4.49 -1.79 -23.55
N LYS A 77 -4.18 -2.13 -22.31
CA LYS A 77 -4.90 -3.16 -21.56
C LYS A 77 -6.33 -2.74 -21.20
N ALA A 78 -6.51 -1.51 -20.71
CA ALA A 78 -7.83 -0.94 -20.45
C ALA A 78 -8.69 -0.95 -21.73
N GLN A 79 -8.09 -0.67 -22.89
CA GLN A 79 -8.77 -0.68 -24.18
C GLN A 79 -9.25 -2.07 -24.56
N THR A 80 -8.44 -3.11 -24.35
CA THR A 80 -8.82 -4.50 -24.62
C THR A 80 -10.05 -4.90 -23.79
N TRP A 81 -10.13 -4.45 -22.54
CA TRP A 81 -11.31 -4.68 -21.70
C TRP A 81 -12.50 -3.83 -22.11
N ALA A 82 -12.30 -2.56 -22.44
CA ALA A 82 -13.38 -1.69 -22.92
C ALA A 82 -14.01 -2.24 -24.21
N ASP A 83 -13.20 -2.75 -25.14
CA ASP A 83 -13.64 -3.32 -26.41
C ASP A 83 -14.60 -4.51 -26.26
N GLY A 84 -14.53 -5.24 -25.13
CA GLY A 84 -15.44 -6.34 -24.81
C GLY A 84 -16.79 -5.90 -24.23
N CYS A 85 -16.96 -4.59 -23.95
CA CYS A 85 -18.08 -4.03 -23.18
C CYS A 85 -18.60 -4.89 -22.02
N PRO A 86 -17.73 -5.25 -21.07
CA PRO A 86 -18.10 -6.14 -19.98
C PRO A 86 -19.06 -5.46 -19.00
N SER A 87 -19.96 -6.26 -18.42
CA SER A 87 -20.93 -5.80 -17.42
C SER A 87 -20.40 -5.82 -15.98
N GLY A 88 -19.15 -6.24 -15.77
CA GLY A 88 -18.56 -6.36 -14.43
C GLY A 88 -17.03 -6.35 -14.46
N PHE A 89 -16.43 -6.41 -13.28
CA PHE A 89 -14.97 -6.45 -13.09
C PHE A 89 -14.32 -7.55 -13.94
N GLN A 90 -13.22 -7.22 -14.63
CA GLN A 90 -12.60 -8.12 -15.61
C GLN A 90 -11.22 -8.60 -15.20
N SER A 91 -10.55 -7.89 -14.30
CA SER A 91 -9.15 -8.19 -14.01
C SER A 91 -9.00 -9.42 -13.13
N SER A 92 -8.65 -10.57 -13.73
CA SER A 92 -7.92 -11.62 -13.01
C SER A 92 -6.46 -11.22 -12.75
N ASP A 93 -6.03 -10.05 -13.23
CA ASP A 93 -4.70 -9.52 -13.04
C ASP A 93 -4.64 -8.64 -11.76
N PRO A 94 -3.96 -9.11 -10.71
CA PRO A 94 -3.90 -8.46 -9.42
C PRO A 94 -2.79 -7.39 -9.34
N THR A 95 -2.13 -7.09 -10.45
CA THR A 95 -1.19 -5.97 -10.52
C THR A 95 -1.89 -4.62 -10.57
N TYR A 96 -3.18 -4.59 -10.93
CA TYR A 96 -3.94 -3.36 -11.14
C TYR A 96 -5.18 -3.25 -10.26
N GLY A 97 -5.42 -2.06 -9.71
CA GLY A 97 -6.78 -1.65 -9.39
C GLY A 97 -7.56 -1.40 -10.68
N GLN A 98 -8.86 -1.71 -10.73
CA GLN A 98 -9.70 -1.46 -11.90
C GLN A 98 -11.01 -0.80 -11.49
N ASN A 99 -11.37 0.27 -12.19
CA ASN A 99 -12.72 0.81 -12.20
C ASN A 99 -13.35 0.56 -13.58
N ILE A 100 -14.62 0.13 -13.57
CA ILE A 100 -15.43 -0.06 -14.77
C ILE A 100 -16.81 0.57 -14.59
N MET A 101 -17.34 1.15 -15.66
CA MET A 101 -18.72 1.63 -15.73
C MET A 101 -19.24 1.49 -17.16
N THR A 102 -20.51 1.15 -17.32
CA THR A 102 -21.19 1.12 -18.60
C THR A 102 -22.35 2.10 -18.64
N PHE A 103 -22.60 2.66 -19.82
CA PHE A 103 -23.75 3.51 -20.11
C PHE A 103 -24.48 2.93 -21.32
N SER A 104 -25.80 3.09 -21.36
CA SER A 104 -26.64 2.69 -22.49
C SER A 104 -27.21 3.93 -23.17
N GLY A 105 -27.14 3.99 -24.50
CA GLY A 105 -27.69 5.09 -25.29
C GLY A 105 -26.97 5.33 -26.61
N THR A 106 -27.09 6.57 -27.10
CA THR A 106 -26.33 7.09 -28.24
C THR A 106 -25.35 8.15 -27.73
N PHE A 107 -24.10 8.07 -28.17
CA PHE A 107 -23.00 8.85 -27.59
C PHE A 107 -22.46 9.84 -28.63
N ALA A 108 -23.01 11.05 -28.65
CA ALA A 108 -22.52 12.14 -29.52
C ALA A 108 -21.11 12.61 -29.11
N ASP A 109 -20.84 12.66 -27.80
CA ASP A 109 -19.51 12.92 -27.24
C ASP A 109 -19.16 11.85 -26.20
N PRO A 110 -18.58 10.72 -26.62
CA PRO A 110 -18.25 9.62 -25.72
C PRO A 110 -17.21 10.02 -24.66
N VAL A 111 -16.38 11.03 -24.92
CA VAL A 111 -15.41 11.55 -23.93
C VAL A 111 -16.15 12.22 -22.77
N ALA A 112 -17.17 13.03 -23.06
CA ALA A 112 -17.98 13.68 -22.02
C ALA A 112 -18.77 12.65 -21.20
N THR A 113 -19.32 11.61 -21.84
CA THR A 113 -19.98 10.52 -21.13
C THR A 113 -18.98 9.74 -20.26
N ALA A 114 -17.77 9.49 -20.75
CA ALA A 114 -16.72 8.83 -19.97
C ALA A 114 -16.28 9.66 -18.75
N ALA A 115 -16.24 10.99 -18.85
CA ALA A 115 -15.97 11.87 -17.72
C ALA A 115 -17.02 11.71 -16.59
N SER A 116 -18.28 11.43 -16.93
CA SER A 116 -19.33 11.13 -15.95
C SER A 116 -19.05 9.86 -15.14
N ALA A 117 -18.30 8.89 -15.69
CA ALA A 117 -17.87 7.72 -14.93
C ALA A 117 -16.89 8.10 -13.81
N VAL A 118 -15.88 8.92 -14.14
CA VAL A 118 -14.89 9.42 -13.18
C VAL A 118 -15.57 10.17 -12.03
N ASN A 119 -16.51 11.06 -12.35
CA ASN A 119 -17.29 11.79 -11.36
C ASN A 119 -18.11 10.86 -10.46
N SER A 120 -18.74 9.84 -11.05
CA SER A 120 -19.57 8.88 -10.32
C SER A 120 -18.75 7.98 -9.39
N TRP A 121 -17.58 7.52 -9.85
CA TRP A 121 -16.65 6.74 -9.03
C TRP A 121 -16.14 7.55 -7.83
N TRP A 122 -15.74 8.80 -8.05
CA TRP A 122 -15.29 9.68 -6.97
C TRP A 122 -16.41 10.00 -5.97
N ALA A 123 -17.62 10.25 -6.47
CA ALA A 123 -18.79 10.58 -5.64
C ALA A 123 -19.23 9.47 -4.68
N GLN A 124 -18.75 8.24 -4.84
CA GLN A 124 -19.02 7.14 -3.89
C GLN A 124 -18.68 7.52 -2.44
N VAL A 125 -17.61 8.30 -2.22
CA VAL A 125 -17.22 8.71 -0.86
C VAL A 125 -18.26 9.59 -0.17
N ARG A 126 -19.10 10.30 -0.93
CA ARG A 126 -20.16 11.16 -0.39
C ARG A 126 -21.35 10.38 0.15
N SER A 127 -21.55 9.13 -0.29
CA SER A 127 -22.67 8.28 0.16
C SER A 127 -22.18 7.11 1.03
N GLY A 128 -21.09 6.45 0.62
CA GLY A 128 -20.46 5.36 1.35
C GLY A 128 -19.74 5.87 2.60
N GLY A 129 -18.98 6.95 2.46
CA GLY A 129 -18.19 7.55 3.53
C GLY A 129 -16.86 6.84 3.75
N LEU A 130 -15.78 7.61 3.78
CA LEU A 130 -14.51 7.15 4.35
C LEU A 130 -14.54 7.47 5.85
N THR A 131 -15.03 6.53 6.65
CA THR A 131 -15.34 6.75 8.07
C THR A 131 -14.27 6.25 9.03
N ASP A 132 -13.37 5.39 8.55
CA ASP A 132 -12.27 4.90 9.36
C ASP A 132 -11.32 6.04 9.75
N PRO A 133 -10.93 6.16 11.04
CA PRO A 133 -10.11 7.27 11.52
C PRO A 133 -8.71 7.31 10.90
N ASP A 134 -8.27 6.26 10.22
CA ASP A 134 -6.98 6.20 9.53
C ASP A 134 -7.12 6.12 8.01
N ASN A 135 -8.32 6.42 7.49
CA ASN A 135 -8.62 6.35 6.06
C ASN A 135 -8.45 4.93 5.49
N LYS A 136 -8.70 3.89 6.29
CA LYS A 136 -8.66 2.50 5.83
C LYS A 136 -9.86 2.16 4.95
N TYR A 137 -9.63 1.29 3.99
CA TYR A 137 -10.69 0.70 3.18
C TYR A 137 -11.44 -0.38 3.99
N THR A 138 -12.64 -0.04 4.45
CA THR A 138 -13.46 -0.92 5.30
C THR A 138 -14.81 -1.29 4.69
N SER A 139 -15.17 -0.71 3.54
CA SER A 139 -16.47 -0.92 2.90
C SER A 139 -16.38 -0.92 1.38
N SER A 140 -17.04 -1.87 0.73
CA SER A 140 -17.18 -1.91 -0.73
C SER A 140 -18.00 -0.77 -1.33
N SER A 141 -18.71 -0.01 -0.50
CA SER A 141 -19.47 1.18 -0.94
C SER A 141 -18.59 2.29 -1.54
N ILE A 142 -17.28 2.27 -1.25
CA ILE A 142 -16.28 3.22 -1.76
C ILE A 142 -15.23 2.54 -2.65
N PHE A 143 -15.53 1.38 -3.24
CA PHE A 143 -14.59 0.59 -4.05
C PHE A 143 -13.92 1.38 -5.18
N ALA A 144 -14.72 2.12 -5.96
CA ALA A 144 -14.17 2.85 -7.11
C ALA A 144 -13.42 4.10 -6.66
N PHE A 145 -13.93 4.77 -5.61
CA PHE A 145 -13.22 5.87 -4.95
C PHE A 145 -11.86 5.43 -4.42
N SER A 146 -11.75 4.26 -3.78
CA SER A 146 -10.50 3.83 -3.16
C SER A 146 -9.37 3.59 -4.17
N ASN A 147 -9.70 3.07 -5.36
CA ASN A 147 -8.72 2.97 -6.46
C ASN A 147 -8.24 4.36 -6.92
N MET A 148 -9.15 5.32 -7.07
CA MET A 148 -8.82 6.69 -7.49
C MET A 148 -8.04 7.46 -6.42
N ALA A 149 -8.36 7.24 -5.14
CA ALA A 149 -7.82 7.97 -3.99
C ALA A 149 -6.54 7.34 -3.41
N ASN A 150 -6.14 6.14 -3.84
CA ASN A 150 -4.98 5.45 -3.30
C ASN A 150 -3.72 6.33 -3.36
N GLY A 151 -3.22 6.79 -2.21
CA GLY A 151 -2.13 7.75 -2.12
C GLY A 151 -0.84 7.24 -2.78
N LYS A 152 -0.59 5.94 -2.72
CA LYS A 152 0.62 5.29 -3.28
C LYS A 152 0.53 5.03 -4.80
N ALA A 153 -0.64 5.16 -5.42
CA ALA A 153 -0.76 4.97 -6.87
C ALA A 153 -0.02 6.09 -7.62
N THR A 154 0.75 5.74 -8.64
CA THR A 154 1.59 6.67 -9.41
C THR A 154 1.35 6.62 -10.92
N ALA A 155 0.58 5.65 -11.40
CA ALA A 155 0.26 5.50 -12.81
C ALA A 155 -1.20 5.11 -13.04
N ILE A 156 -1.76 5.61 -14.15
CA ILE A 156 -3.11 5.35 -14.61
C ILE A 156 -3.12 5.11 -16.13
N GLY A 157 -3.98 4.20 -16.58
CA GLY A 157 -4.32 4.03 -17.99
C GLY A 157 -5.82 3.80 -18.12
N CYS A 158 -6.50 4.65 -18.91
CA CYS A 158 -7.95 4.54 -19.10
C CYS A 158 -8.30 4.45 -20.59
N ALA A 159 -9.40 3.76 -20.87
CA ALA A 159 -9.96 3.64 -22.20
C ALA A 159 -11.49 3.58 -22.14
N TYR A 160 -12.11 3.87 -23.29
CA TYR A 160 -13.52 3.59 -23.50
C TYR A 160 -13.73 2.93 -24.87
N ALA A 161 -14.87 2.25 -25.03
CA ALA A 161 -15.30 1.70 -26.30
C ALA A 161 -16.83 1.71 -26.40
N ILE A 162 -17.34 1.83 -27.63
CA ILE A 162 -18.77 1.75 -27.91
C ILE A 162 -19.05 0.39 -28.57
N CYS A 163 -19.91 -0.42 -27.95
CA CYS A 163 -20.39 -1.69 -28.49
C CYS A 163 -21.90 -1.63 -28.67
N GLY A 164 -22.35 -1.35 -29.91
CA GLY A 164 -23.76 -1.12 -30.21
C GLY A 164 -24.26 0.14 -29.50
N THR A 165 -25.17 -0.02 -28.56
CA THR A 165 -25.73 1.08 -27.73
C THR A 165 -25.05 1.20 -26.37
N THR A 166 -23.99 0.45 -26.10
CA THR A 166 -23.28 0.47 -24.82
C THR A 166 -21.95 1.22 -24.95
N LEU A 167 -21.69 2.20 -24.07
CA LEU A 167 -20.36 2.76 -23.86
C LEU A 167 -19.77 2.10 -22.61
N SER A 168 -18.62 1.44 -22.75
CA SER A 168 -17.85 0.90 -21.63
C SER A 168 -16.66 1.81 -21.34
N VAL A 169 -16.43 2.11 -20.06
CA VAL A 169 -15.33 2.95 -19.57
C VAL A 169 -14.52 2.13 -18.57
N ASN A 170 -13.21 2.03 -18.78
CA ASN A 170 -12.28 1.27 -17.94
C ASN A 170 -11.07 2.12 -17.58
N CYS A 171 -10.72 2.16 -16.29
CA CYS A 171 -9.49 2.79 -15.79
C CYS A 171 -8.72 1.82 -14.91
N LEU A 172 -7.42 1.69 -15.18
CA LEU A 172 -6.48 0.86 -14.43
C LEU A 172 -5.54 1.73 -13.62
N TYR A 173 -5.18 1.25 -12.43
CA TYR A 173 -4.28 1.92 -11.50
C TYR A 173 -3.17 0.93 -11.12
N ASN A 174 -1.92 1.38 -11.05
CA ASN A 174 -0.79 0.51 -10.72
C ASN A 174 -0.72 0.10 -9.22
N LYS A 175 -1.73 0.45 -8.43
CA LYS A 175 -1.95 0.03 -7.05
C LYS A 175 -3.42 -0.29 -6.83
N ILE A 176 -3.68 -1.29 -6.00
CA ILE A 176 -5.02 -1.71 -5.60
C ILE A 176 -5.49 -0.85 -4.43
N GLY A 177 -6.61 -0.15 -4.57
CA GLY A 177 -7.19 0.67 -3.51
C GLY A 177 -8.16 -0.06 -2.58
N TYR A 178 -8.63 -1.25 -2.95
CA TYR A 178 -9.69 -1.98 -2.25
C TYR A 178 -9.18 -3.13 -1.35
N MET A 179 -7.94 -3.07 -0.89
CA MET A 179 -7.43 -4.04 0.08
C MET A 179 -8.07 -3.78 1.45
N THR A 180 -8.82 -4.74 1.97
CA THR A 180 -9.51 -4.62 3.27
C THR A 180 -8.52 -4.22 4.37
N ASN A 181 -8.89 -3.19 5.13
CA ASN A 181 -8.11 -2.57 6.20
C ASN A 181 -6.79 -1.89 5.77
N ALA A 182 -6.46 -1.87 4.48
CA ALA A 182 -5.34 -1.08 4.01
C ALA A 182 -5.69 0.41 4.03
N ILE A 183 -4.72 1.24 4.40
CA ILE A 183 -4.84 2.70 4.35
C ILE A 183 -4.93 3.14 2.89
N ILE A 184 -6.01 3.84 2.52
CA ILE A 184 -6.18 4.39 1.17
C ILE A 184 -5.19 5.53 0.96
N TYR A 185 -5.11 6.47 1.92
CA TYR A 185 -4.10 7.53 1.94
C TYR A 185 -3.78 7.95 3.38
N GLU A 186 -2.53 8.33 3.62
CA GLU A 186 -2.05 8.72 4.94
C GLU A 186 -2.54 10.12 5.33
N LYS A 187 -3.07 10.27 6.55
CA LYS A 187 -3.39 11.59 7.09
C LYS A 187 -2.12 12.43 7.26
N GLY A 188 -2.23 13.71 6.90
CA GLY A 188 -1.17 14.68 7.07
C GLY A 188 -1.29 15.80 6.06
N THR A 189 -0.47 16.84 6.21
CA THR A 189 -0.49 17.97 5.30
C THR A 189 -0.02 17.56 3.91
N ALA A 190 -0.71 18.05 2.88
CA ALA A 190 -0.27 17.93 1.50
C ALA A 190 1.17 18.45 1.34
N CYS A 191 1.92 17.89 0.39
CA CYS A 191 3.32 18.29 0.23
C CYS A 191 3.43 19.80 -0.09
N ALA A 192 4.42 20.45 0.48
CA ALA A 192 4.84 21.81 0.14
C ALA A 192 6.24 21.82 -0.47
N ALA A 193 7.07 20.83 -0.15
CA ALA A 193 8.41 20.64 -0.67
C ALA A 193 8.68 19.16 -1.02
N ASN A 194 9.71 18.91 -1.83
CA ASN A 194 10.11 17.56 -2.23
C ASN A 194 10.38 16.64 -1.03
N SER A 195 10.92 17.18 0.07
CA SER A 195 11.21 16.45 1.30
C SER A 195 9.96 15.89 1.99
N ASP A 196 8.77 16.41 1.70
CA ASP A 196 7.52 15.92 2.28
C ASP A 196 7.05 14.61 1.60
N CYS A 197 7.60 14.30 0.42
CA CYS A 197 7.28 13.12 -0.37
C CYS A 197 8.22 11.97 0.00
N THR A 198 7.76 11.12 0.90
CA THR A 198 8.60 10.16 1.62
C THR A 198 8.33 8.69 1.26
N THR A 199 7.27 8.42 0.49
CA THR A 199 6.94 7.05 0.05
C THR A 199 7.93 6.50 -0.96
N TYR A 200 8.32 7.29 -1.96
CA TYR A 200 9.27 6.91 -3.00
C TYR A 200 10.46 7.86 -3.01
N ALA A 201 11.67 7.31 -3.16
CA ALA A 201 12.87 8.11 -3.30
C ALA A 201 12.80 9.03 -4.52
N ASP A 202 13.54 10.14 -4.47
CA ASP A 202 13.65 11.13 -5.55
C ASP A 202 12.32 11.72 -6.02
N SER A 203 11.33 11.75 -5.13
CA SER A 203 10.02 12.34 -5.41
C SER A 203 10.06 13.87 -5.34
N GLU A 204 9.22 14.50 -6.16
CA GLU A 204 9.04 15.95 -6.19
C GLU A 204 7.67 16.32 -5.61
N CYS A 205 7.54 17.54 -5.07
CA CYS A 205 6.23 18.07 -4.76
C CYS A 205 5.72 19.00 -5.87
N ARG A 206 4.52 18.70 -6.39
CA ARG A 206 3.84 19.44 -7.46
C ARG A 206 2.45 19.86 -7.00
N ASN A 207 2.36 21.09 -6.50
CA ASN A 207 1.09 21.72 -6.10
C ASN A 207 0.25 20.87 -5.12
N GLY A 208 0.89 20.30 -4.10
CA GLY A 208 0.22 19.47 -3.08
C GLY A 208 0.12 17.98 -3.41
N LEU A 209 0.59 17.55 -4.59
CA LEU A 209 0.75 16.13 -4.92
C LEU A 209 2.23 15.78 -5.02
N CYS A 210 2.59 14.60 -4.53
CA CYS A 210 3.91 14.05 -4.75
C CYS A 210 4.02 13.51 -6.18
N TYR A 211 5.14 13.67 -6.83
CA TYR A 211 5.39 13.14 -8.17
C TYR A 211 6.56 12.20 -8.09
N GLN A 212 6.33 10.93 -8.44
CA GLN A 212 7.40 9.97 -8.63
C GLN A 212 7.81 9.99 -10.10
N PRO A 213 9.06 10.36 -10.42
CA PRO A 213 9.59 10.21 -11.77
C PRO A 213 9.40 8.77 -12.29
N PRO A 214 9.28 8.56 -13.61
CA PRO A 214 9.28 7.21 -14.17
C PRO A 214 10.51 6.42 -13.70
N VAL A 215 10.28 5.45 -12.83
CA VAL A 215 11.31 4.50 -12.40
C VAL A 215 11.41 3.39 -13.44
N ALA A 216 12.64 2.96 -13.71
CA ALA A 216 12.87 1.78 -14.53
C ALA A 216 12.11 0.58 -13.93
N PRO A 217 11.57 -0.33 -14.77
CA PRO A 217 10.95 -1.54 -14.28
C PRO A 217 11.89 -2.27 -13.33
N VAL A 218 11.34 -2.75 -12.20
CA VAL A 218 12.11 -3.54 -11.24
C VAL A 218 12.50 -4.85 -11.92
N VAL A 219 13.79 -5.04 -12.17
CA VAL A 219 14.32 -6.30 -12.67
C VAL A 219 14.44 -7.26 -11.49
N GLU A 220 13.64 -8.33 -11.50
CA GLU A 220 13.73 -9.35 -10.47
C GLU A 220 14.99 -10.21 -10.63
N THR A 221 15.68 -10.45 -9.53
CA THR A 221 16.85 -11.33 -9.43
C THR A 221 16.58 -12.44 -8.43
N PHE A 222 17.35 -13.54 -8.49
CA PHE A 222 17.11 -14.75 -7.70
C PHE A 222 18.40 -15.32 -7.10
N ASN A 223 19.33 -14.43 -6.71
CA ASN A 223 20.68 -14.79 -6.29
C ASN A 223 20.83 -14.88 -4.76
N MET A 224 19.96 -14.22 -3.99
CA MET A 224 20.09 -14.11 -2.53
C MET A 224 19.96 -15.48 -1.85
N CYS A 225 18.98 -16.29 -2.27
CA CYS A 225 18.73 -17.62 -1.73
C CYS A 225 18.65 -18.67 -2.85
N PRO A 226 19.78 -19.29 -3.24
CA PRO A 226 19.83 -20.22 -4.37
C PRO A 226 18.91 -21.44 -4.25
N GLY A 227 18.52 -21.82 -3.02
CA GLY A 227 17.60 -22.93 -2.76
C GLY A 227 16.12 -22.61 -2.99
N VAL A 228 15.78 -21.33 -3.20
CA VAL A 228 14.40 -20.87 -3.42
C VAL A 228 14.37 -19.92 -4.62
N THR A 229 14.01 -20.42 -5.79
CA THR A 229 14.07 -19.67 -7.05
C THR A 229 12.73 -19.07 -7.49
N ASP A 230 11.65 -19.34 -6.75
CA ASP A 230 10.31 -18.81 -7.01
C ASP A 230 9.96 -17.61 -6.10
N GLN A 231 10.93 -17.08 -5.35
CA GLN A 231 10.85 -15.81 -4.63
C GLN A 231 12.00 -14.92 -5.10
N SER A 232 11.71 -13.68 -5.50
CA SER A 232 12.73 -12.74 -5.97
C SER A 232 13.48 -12.09 -4.82
N ASP A 233 14.73 -11.68 -5.06
CA ASP A 233 15.56 -10.95 -4.10
C ASP A 233 14.89 -9.63 -3.68
N GLN A 234 14.13 -9.02 -4.58
CA GLN A 234 13.39 -7.78 -4.34
C GLN A 234 12.23 -8.00 -3.39
N ALA A 235 11.54 -9.15 -3.46
CA ALA A 235 10.52 -9.50 -2.47
C ALA A 235 11.13 -9.78 -1.09
N ARG A 236 12.28 -10.49 -1.04
CA ARG A 236 13.04 -10.72 0.20
C ARG A 236 13.48 -9.41 0.84
N GLN A 237 14.08 -8.53 0.04
CA GLN A 237 14.54 -7.23 0.49
C GLN A 237 13.37 -6.37 0.96
N LYS A 238 12.22 -6.44 0.27
CA LYS A 238 11.02 -5.70 0.70
C LYS A 238 10.53 -6.15 2.08
N PHE A 239 10.50 -7.44 2.38
CA PHE A 239 10.21 -7.92 3.74
C PHE A 239 11.22 -7.35 4.74
N LEU A 240 12.51 -7.54 4.50
CA LEU A 240 13.58 -7.15 5.42
C LEU A 240 13.58 -5.64 5.70
N ASP A 241 13.51 -4.83 4.65
CA ASP A 241 13.52 -3.37 4.74
C ASP A 241 12.29 -2.86 5.47
N THR A 242 11.12 -3.42 5.20
CA THR A 242 9.88 -3.00 5.87
C THR A 242 9.96 -3.32 7.36
N HIS A 243 10.41 -4.53 7.73
CA HIS A 243 10.58 -4.90 9.15
C HIS A 243 11.60 -4.00 9.86
N ASN A 244 12.78 -3.79 9.27
CA ASN A 244 13.81 -2.96 9.89
C ASN A 244 13.43 -1.47 9.95
N LYS A 245 12.71 -0.95 8.96
CA LYS A 245 12.18 0.43 8.99
C LYS A 245 11.20 0.61 10.15
N LEU A 246 10.29 -0.34 10.34
CA LEU A 246 9.30 -0.32 11.41
C LEU A 246 9.96 -0.48 12.79
N ARG A 247 10.92 -1.41 12.93
CA ARG A 247 11.75 -1.56 14.14
C ARG A 247 12.55 -0.30 14.47
N SER A 248 13.11 0.38 13.47
CA SER A 248 13.81 1.66 13.64
C SER A 248 12.89 2.75 14.16
N SER A 249 11.71 2.87 13.55
CA SER A 249 10.69 3.85 13.95
C SER A 249 10.21 3.61 15.40
N LEU A 250 9.96 2.34 15.76
CA LEU A 250 9.63 1.92 17.11
C LEU A 250 10.72 2.26 18.11
N ALA A 251 11.97 1.92 17.80
CA ALA A 251 13.11 2.19 18.68
C ALA A 251 13.24 3.68 19.02
N LYS A 252 12.92 4.54 18.05
CA LYS A 252 12.92 6.00 18.21
C LYS A 252 11.69 6.53 18.97
N GLY A 253 10.68 5.70 19.24
CA GLY A 253 9.44 6.09 19.93
C GLY A 253 8.45 6.82 19.03
N LEU A 254 8.45 6.51 17.72
CA LEU A 254 7.63 7.20 16.71
C LEU A 254 6.35 6.43 16.34
N GLU A 255 6.18 5.22 16.87
CA GLU A 255 5.05 4.35 16.56
C GLU A 255 3.89 4.57 17.54
N ALA A 256 2.72 4.93 17.00
CA ALA A 256 1.52 5.15 17.80
C ALA A 256 0.98 3.83 18.38
N ASP A 257 0.55 3.87 19.63
CA ASP A 257 -0.02 2.73 20.36
C ASP A 257 -1.53 2.96 20.55
N GLY A 258 -2.34 1.98 20.12
CA GLY A 258 -3.81 2.03 20.17
C GLY A 258 -4.42 1.98 21.57
N ILE A 259 -3.60 1.81 22.62
CA ILE A 259 -4.09 1.67 23.99
C ILE A 259 -4.84 2.91 24.51
N ALA A 260 -4.45 4.09 24.03
CA ALA A 260 -5.08 5.36 24.35
C ALA A 260 -4.79 6.39 23.25
N ALA A 261 -5.72 7.34 23.06
CA ALA A 261 -5.54 8.39 22.07
C ALA A 261 -4.25 9.20 22.33
N GLY A 262 -3.37 9.27 21.33
CA GLY A 262 -2.08 9.97 21.42
C GLY A 262 -0.99 9.20 22.16
N ALA A 263 -1.21 7.94 22.54
CA ALA A 263 -0.16 7.09 23.09
C ALA A 263 0.83 6.66 22.00
N PHE A 264 2.09 6.50 22.41
CA PHE A 264 3.17 5.98 21.58
C PHE A 264 3.85 4.83 22.32
N ALA A 265 4.34 3.86 21.56
CA ALA A 265 5.15 2.78 22.10
C ALA A 265 6.46 3.34 22.70
N PRO A 266 6.95 2.76 23.82
CA PRO A 266 8.18 3.24 24.45
C PRO A 266 9.40 3.06 23.54
N GLN A 267 10.40 3.91 23.70
CA GLN A 267 11.68 3.76 22.98
C GLN A 267 12.36 2.43 23.34
N ALA A 268 13.07 1.86 22.35
CA ALA A 268 13.80 0.61 22.52
C ALA A 268 15.30 0.90 22.65
N LYS A 269 15.89 0.38 23.72
CA LYS A 269 17.30 0.61 24.04
C LYS A 269 18.26 -0.03 23.04
N GLN A 270 17.95 -1.27 22.65
CA GLN A 270 18.90 -2.16 21.96
C GLN A 270 18.20 -3.04 20.90
N MET A 271 17.27 -2.44 20.15
CA MET A 271 16.52 -3.15 19.12
C MET A 271 17.45 -3.68 18.02
N ILE A 272 17.41 -4.99 17.74
CA ILE A 272 18.29 -5.61 16.75
C ILE A 272 17.86 -5.26 15.32
N LYS A 273 18.83 -4.97 14.44
CA LYS A 273 18.64 -4.96 12.99
C LYS A 273 18.61 -6.39 12.47
N GLN A 274 17.46 -6.80 11.94
CA GLN A 274 17.28 -8.16 11.44
C GLN A 274 18.10 -8.40 10.17
N LYS A 275 18.54 -9.66 9.99
CA LYS A 275 19.14 -10.18 8.75
C LYS A 275 18.16 -11.14 8.07
N TYR A 276 18.28 -11.30 6.76
CA TYR A 276 17.45 -12.25 6.03
C TYR A 276 18.08 -13.65 6.05
N SER A 277 17.28 -14.69 6.26
CA SER A 277 17.75 -16.07 6.43
C SER A 277 17.11 -17.00 5.39
N CYS A 278 17.92 -17.48 4.44
CA CYS A 278 17.47 -18.41 3.41
C CYS A 278 17.01 -19.76 3.99
N THR A 279 17.56 -20.17 5.13
CA THR A 279 17.15 -21.39 5.84
C THR A 279 15.72 -21.25 6.38
N ILE A 280 15.42 -20.11 7.00
CA ILE A 280 14.07 -19.82 7.50
C ILE A 280 13.10 -19.67 6.32
N GLU A 281 13.51 -19.00 5.23
CA GLU A 281 12.69 -18.88 4.01
C GLU A 281 12.33 -20.25 3.43
N ALA A 282 13.29 -21.18 3.31
CA ALA A 282 13.04 -22.49 2.75
C ALA A 282 11.94 -23.25 3.53
N ASN A 283 11.90 -23.07 4.85
CA ASN A 283 10.85 -23.64 5.69
C ASN A 283 9.52 -22.92 5.54
N ALA A 284 9.52 -21.59 5.58
CA ALA A 284 8.32 -20.76 5.35
C ALA A 284 7.68 -21.08 3.99
N ARG A 285 8.50 -21.27 2.95
CA ARG A 285 8.08 -21.72 1.62
C ARG A 285 7.39 -23.08 1.67
N THR A 286 8.01 -24.06 2.33
CA THR A 286 7.45 -25.42 2.45
C THR A 286 6.06 -25.37 3.08
N TRP A 287 5.86 -24.53 4.09
CA TRP A 287 4.54 -24.34 4.70
C TRP A 287 3.56 -23.61 3.78
N ALA A 288 3.98 -22.50 3.18
CA ALA A 288 3.16 -21.66 2.32
C ALA A 288 2.60 -22.44 1.10
N GLN A 289 3.40 -23.35 0.53
CA GLN A 289 3.02 -24.21 -0.59
C GLN A 289 1.84 -25.15 -0.28
N GLY A 290 1.60 -25.46 1.00
CA GLY A 290 0.43 -26.22 1.41
C GLY A 290 -0.89 -25.48 1.18
N CYS A 291 -0.86 -24.15 1.00
CA CYS A 291 -2.06 -23.33 0.81
C CYS A 291 -3.13 -23.54 1.89
N LEU A 292 -2.68 -23.72 3.14
CA LEU A 292 -3.51 -23.81 4.33
C LEU A 292 -3.32 -22.54 5.17
N TYR A 293 -4.38 -21.75 5.33
CA TYR A 293 -4.34 -20.55 6.17
C TYR A 293 -4.47 -20.92 7.64
N GLN A 294 -3.38 -21.47 8.19
CA GLN A 294 -3.23 -21.83 9.58
C GLN A 294 -1.74 -21.86 9.94
N HIS A 295 -1.42 -21.71 11.22
CA HIS A 295 -0.03 -21.78 11.68
C HIS A 295 0.55 -23.19 11.52
N SER A 296 1.84 -23.25 11.17
CA SER A 296 2.60 -24.50 11.27
C SER A 296 2.82 -24.84 12.74
N THR A 297 2.97 -26.12 13.03
CA THR A 297 3.30 -26.60 14.38
C THR A 297 4.75 -26.26 14.76
N ASN A 298 5.05 -26.21 16.06
CA ASN A 298 6.44 -26.00 16.53
C ASN A 298 7.43 -27.04 16.00
N ALA A 299 6.99 -28.29 15.77
CA ALA A 299 7.82 -29.33 15.17
C ALA A 299 8.16 -29.04 13.70
N GLN A 300 7.29 -28.31 12.99
CA GLN A 300 7.49 -27.91 11.60
C GLN A 300 8.27 -26.60 11.46
N ARG A 301 8.50 -25.86 12.54
CA ARG A 301 9.32 -24.64 12.58
C ARG A 301 10.11 -24.53 13.89
N PRO A 302 10.98 -25.50 14.20
CA PRO A 302 11.59 -25.62 15.52
C PRO A 302 12.39 -24.38 15.89
N GLY A 303 11.98 -23.71 16.96
CA GLY A 303 12.65 -22.51 17.48
C GLY A 303 12.32 -21.21 16.72
N TRP A 304 11.37 -21.23 15.78
CA TRP A 304 10.99 -20.05 15.01
C TRP A 304 9.56 -19.61 15.28
N GLY A 305 9.35 -18.29 15.35
CA GLY A 305 8.04 -17.64 15.34
C GLY A 305 7.43 -17.66 13.95
N GLU A 306 6.17 -17.22 13.81
CA GLU A 306 5.48 -17.20 12.52
C GLU A 306 4.38 -16.13 12.47
N ASN A 307 4.34 -15.40 11.35
CA ASN A 307 3.22 -14.53 10.97
C ASN A 307 2.65 -14.98 9.64
N LEU A 308 1.32 -14.89 9.52
CA LEU A 308 0.56 -15.31 8.35
C LEU A 308 -0.28 -14.17 7.81
N TYR A 309 -0.37 -14.04 6.50
CA TYR A 309 -1.21 -13.04 5.85
C TYR A 309 -1.89 -13.63 4.62
N LYS A 310 -3.20 -13.42 4.48
CA LYS A 310 -3.97 -13.87 3.33
C LYS A 310 -4.78 -12.73 2.74
N ILE A 311 -4.76 -12.64 1.42
CA ILE A 311 -5.65 -11.78 0.66
C ILE A 311 -6.40 -12.60 -0.39
N SER A 312 -7.71 -12.39 -0.52
CA SER A 312 -8.56 -13.13 -1.49
C SER A 312 -8.27 -12.81 -2.96
N ILE A 313 -7.34 -11.89 -3.22
CA ILE A 313 -6.88 -11.57 -4.56
C ILE A 313 -5.82 -12.62 -4.96
N ASN A 314 -6.11 -13.38 -6.02
CA ASN A 314 -5.19 -14.36 -6.57
C ASN A 314 -4.00 -13.68 -7.26
N ASN A 315 -2.84 -14.33 -7.28
CA ASN A 315 -1.66 -13.95 -8.05
C ASN A 315 -1.01 -12.61 -7.69
N MET A 316 -1.27 -12.04 -6.51
CA MET A 316 -0.76 -10.70 -6.16
C MET A 316 0.76 -10.63 -6.34
N PRO A 317 1.30 -9.50 -6.85
CA PRO A 317 2.74 -9.35 -7.02
C PRO A 317 3.47 -9.60 -5.69
N LYS A 318 4.49 -10.44 -5.70
CA LYS A 318 5.14 -10.90 -4.46
C LYS A 318 5.79 -9.75 -3.67
N ILE A 319 6.41 -8.80 -4.38
CA ILE A 319 7.00 -7.59 -3.78
C ILE A 319 5.91 -6.75 -3.09
N GLN A 320 4.75 -6.58 -3.73
CA GLN A 320 3.64 -5.82 -3.15
C GLN A 320 3.07 -6.55 -1.93
N THR A 321 2.81 -7.86 -2.05
CA THR A 321 2.34 -8.69 -0.94
C THR A 321 3.29 -8.64 0.26
N ALA A 322 4.61 -8.58 0.02
CA ALA A 322 5.60 -8.49 1.09
C ALA A 322 5.49 -7.20 1.91
N GLU A 323 5.22 -6.07 1.25
CA GLU A 323 4.98 -4.80 1.92
C GLU A 323 3.64 -4.83 2.68
N ASP A 324 2.57 -5.27 2.00
CA ASP A 324 1.22 -5.23 2.54
C ASP A 324 1.05 -6.14 3.76
N SER A 325 1.62 -7.36 3.74
CA SER A 325 1.56 -8.26 4.89
C SER A 325 2.33 -7.70 6.08
N SER A 326 3.53 -7.15 5.85
CA SER A 326 4.35 -6.53 6.90
C SER A 326 3.62 -5.34 7.56
N LEU A 327 3.00 -4.47 6.76
CA LEU A 327 2.24 -3.33 7.28
C LEU A 327 0.96 -3.76 8.00
N ALA A 328 0.27 -4.80 7.51
CA ALA A 328 -0.92 -5.33 8.16
C ALA A 328 -0.61 -5.90 9.55
N TRP A 329 0.44 -6.72 9.67
CA TRP A 329 0.88 -7.26 10.97
C TRP A 329 1.32 -6.16 11.94
N TRP A 330 2.04 -5.15 11.45
CA TRP A 330 2.50 -4.06 12.30
C TRP A 330 1.38 -3.16 12.79
N SER A 331 0.32 -2.98 11.98
CA SER A 331 -0.81 -2.11 12.33
C SER A 331 -1.54 -2.51 13.61
N GLU A 332 -1.39 -3.75 14.07
CA GLU A 332 -1.96 -4.24 15.33
C GLU A 332 -1.56 -3.39 16.54
N LEU A 333 -0.34 -2.85 16.59
CA LEU A 333 0.08 -1.93 17.67
C LEU A 333 -0.85 -0.73 17.74
N LYS A 334 -1.13 -0.12 16.59
CA LYS A 334 -1.96 1.07 16.52
C LYS A 334 -3.45 0.75 16.68
N ASP A 335 -3.88 -0.42 16.21
CA ASP A 335 -5.29 -0.81 16.19
C ASP A 335 -5.79 -1.35 17.53
N PHE A 336 -4.93 -2.10 18.24
CA PHE A 336 -5.31 -2.85 19.43
C PHE A 336 -4.53 -2.45 20.68
N GLY A 337 -3.30 -1.97 20.51
CA GLY A 337 -2.48 -1.41 21.57
C GLY A 337 -1.84 -2.43 22.51
N VAL A 338 -0.63 -2.10 22.96
CA VAL A 338 0.14 -2.91 23.92
C VAL A 338 0.12 -2.25 25.30
N GLY A 339 0.52 -0.97 25.36
CA GLY A 339 0.69 -0.21 26.59
C GLY A 339 2.16 -0.02 26.99
N SER A 340 2.39 0.98 27.83
CA SER A 340 3.73 1.45 28.24
C SER A 340 4.57 0.44 29.01
N ASP A 341 3.93 -0.60 29.57
CA ASP A 341 4.65 -1.68 30.25
C ASP A 341 5.47 -2.49 29.24
N ASN A 342 5.02 -2.58 27.98
CA ASN A 342 5.65 -3.30 26.88
C ASN A 342 5.82 -4.81 27.15
N ILE A 343 4.91 -5.40 27.92
CA ILE A 343 4.92 -6.81 28.31
C ILE A 343 3.79 -7.54 27.59
N LEU A 344 4.10 -8.68 26.97
CA LEU A 344 3.12 -9.55 26.33
C LEU A 344 2.39 -10.41 27.38
N THR A 345 1.45 -9.81 28.10
CA THR A 345 0.57 -10.51 29.05
C THR A 345 -0.59 -11.21 28.32
N ASP A 346 -1.30 -12.10 29.00
CA ASP A 346 -2.51 -12.74 28.44
C ASP A 346 -3.57 -11.70 28.00
N ALA A 347 -3.71 -10.61 28.77
CA ALA A 347 -4.63 -9.53 28.47
C ALA A 347 -4.22 -8.74 27.23
N VAL A 348 -2.91 -8.60 26.97
CA VAL A 348 -2.38 -7.97 25.76
C VAL A 348 -2.53 -8.92 24.57
N TRP A 349 -2.19 -10.20 24.74
CA TRP A 349 -2.33 -11.24 23.72
C TRP A 349 -3.78 -11.34 23.20
N ALA A 350 -4.75 -11.33 24.11
CA ALA A 350 -6.17 -11.41 23.78
C ALA A 350 -6.69 -10.25 22.90
N ARG A 351 -5.93 -9.15 22.77
CA ARG A 351 -6.28 -8.03 21.88
C ARG A 351 -5.94 -8.31 20.41
N GLY A 352 -5.14 -9.34 20.11
CA GLY A 352 -4.72 -9.68 18.75
C GLY A 352 -3.51 -8.90 18.26
N VAL A 353 -2.50 -8.71 19.11
CA VAL A 353 -1.23 -8.02 18.76
C VAL A 353 -0.06 -8.95 18.45
N GLY A 354 -0.34 -10.25 18.31
CA GLY A 354 0.69 -11.29 18.24
C GLY A 354 1.60 -11.20 17.01
N HIS A 355 1.11 -10.66 15.89
CA HIS A 355 1.95 -10.48 14.71
C HIS A 355 2.88 -9.29 14.88
N TYR A 356 2.38 -8.16 15.38
CA TYR A 356 3.19 -6.99 15.73
C TYR A 356 4.28 -7.36 16.74
N THR A 357 3.93 -8.04 17.84
CA THR A 357 4.92 -8.35 18.88
C THR A 357 6.05 -9.24 18.37
N GLN A 358 5.77 -10.15 17.44
CA GLN A 358 6.81 -10.95 16.80
C GLN A 358 7.73 -10.08 15.92
N MET A 359 7.17 -9.15 15.15
CA MET A 359 7.99 -8.22 14.34
C MET A 359 8.84 -7.29 15.21
N ALA A 360 8.30 -6.85 16.35
CA ALA A 360 8.94 -5.95 17.31
C ALA A 360 9.84 -6.66 18.33
N TRP A 361 9.95 -8.00 18.27
CA TRP A 361 10.65 -8.76 19.31
C TRP A 361 12.16 -8.48 19.27
N GLU A 362 12.73 -8.02 20.40
CA GLU A 362 14.13 -7.56 20.45
C GLU A 362 15.12 -8.65 20.04
N SER A 363 14.96 -9.85 20.60
CA SER A 363 15.90 -10.96 20.42
C SER A 363 15.70 -11.74 19.12
N THR A 364 14.70 -11.40 18.29
CA THR A 364 14.55 -11.99 16.95
C THR A 364 15.50 -11.29 16.00
N THR A 365 16.49 -12.04 15.51
CA THR A 365 17.63 -11.53 14.73
C THR A 365 17.49 -11.80 13.24
N GLU A 366 16.68 -12.80 12.86
CA GLU A 366 16.55 -13.27 11.50
C GLU A 366 15.09 -13.39 11.09
N ILE A 367 14.84 -13.13 9.80
CA ILE A 367 13.54 -13.32 9.16
C ILE A 367 13.72 -14.10 7.86
N GLY A 368 12.78 -15.01 7.56
CA GLY A 368 12.67 -15.65 6.26
C GLY A 368 11.21 -15.75 5.86
N CYS A 369 10.89 -15.30 4.65
CA CYS A 369 9.50 -15.13 4.21
C CYS A 369 9.26 -15.69 2.82
N PHE A 370 8.04 -16.17 2.58
CA PHE A 370 7.61 -16.62 1.27
C PHE A 370 6.21 -16.14 0.94
N VAL A 371 6.00 -15.77 -0.33
CA VAL A 371 4.68 -15.47 -0.88
C VAL A 371 4.27 -16.59 -1.84
N GLN A 372 3.17 -17.27 -1.54
CA GLN A 372 2.56 -18.30 -2.37
C GLN A 372 1.27 -17.76 -3.02
N ASN A 373 1.17 -17.91 -4.33
CA ASN A 373 -0.08 -17.72 -5.05
C ASN A 373 -0.86 -19.05 -4.99
N CYS A 374 -1.90 -19.09 -4.17
CA CYS A 374 -2.78 -20.25 -4.04
C CYS A 374 -3.93 -20.15 -5.07
N PRO A 375 -4.69 -21.24 -5.31
CA PRO A 375 -5.75 -21.25 -6.32
C PRO A 375 -6.84 -20.19 -6.12
N THR A 376 -7.09 -19.75 -4.89
CA THR A 376 -8.19 -18.83 -4.53
C THR A 376 -7.78 -17.67 -3.61
N PHE A 377 -6.48 -17.52 -3.34
CA PHE A 377 -5.94 -16.38 -2.57
C PHE A 377 -4.43 -16.24 -2.78
N THR A 378 -3.87 -15.10 -2.41
CA THR A 378 -2.42 -14.95 -2.20
C THR A 378 -2.10 -15.05 -0.71
N TYR A 379 -1.03 -15.77 -0.39
CA TYR A 379 -0.66 -16.14 0.96
C TYR A 379 0.80 -15.76 1.25
N SER A 380 1.05 -15.10 2.37
CA SER A 380 2.39 -14.78 2.85
C SER A 380 2.63 -15.44 4.20
N VAL A 381 3.78 -16.11 4.31
CA VAL A 381 4.28 -16.72 5.54
C VAL A 381 5.64 -16.10 5.83
N CYS A 382 5.81 -15.51 7.00
CA CYS A 382 7.12 -15.12 7.52
C CYS A 382 7.40 -15.90 8.79
N GLN A 383 8.60 -16.46 8.90
CA GLN A 383 9.10 -17.10 10.11
C GLN A 383 10.28 -16.31 10.67
N TYR A 384 10.47 -16.42 11.99
CA TYR A 384 11.31 -15.50 12.75
C TYR A 384 12.24 -16.26 13.69
N GLY A 385 13.54 -16.00 13.59
CA GLY A 385 14.57 -16.72 14.34
C GLY A 385 15.44 -15.80 15.20
N PRO A 386 15.68 -16.12 16.48
CA PRO A 386 14.85 -16.97 17.35
C PRO A 386 13.39 -16.50 17.45
N ALA A 387 12.50 -17.42 17.86
CA ALA A 387 11.09 -17.09 18.12
C ALA A 387 10.94 -16.00 19.19
N GLY A 388 9.92 -15.16 19.01
CA GLY A 388 9.48 -14.20 20.00
C GLY A 388 8.20 -14.67 20.70
N ASN A 389 7.38 -13.70 21.12
CA ASN A 389 6.07 -13.92 21.72
C ASN A 389 6.10 -14.78 23.00
N TYR A 390 7.15 -14.66 23.81
CA TYR A 390 7.20 -15.29 25.11
C TYR A 390 6.26 -14.57 26.09
N MET A 391 5.26 -15.29 26.58
CA MET A 391 4.28 -14.74 27.51
C MET A 391 4.93 -14.20 28.79
N ASN A 392 4.43 -13.06 29.25
CA ASN A 392 4.90 -12.32 30.42
C ASN A 392 6.36 -11.82 30.32
N GLN A 393 6.90 -11.73 29.11
CA GLN A 393 8.20 -11.08 28.85
C GLN A 393 8.02 -9.71 28.19
N LEU A 394 9.05 -8.88 28.32
CA LEU A 394 9.17 -7.65 27.53
C LEU A 394 9.27 -8.02 26.04
N ILE A 395 8.52 -7.30 25.20
CA ILE A 395 8.66 -7.41 23.75
C ILE A 395 10.05 -6.89 23.34
N TYR A 396 10.48 -5.80 23.98
CA TYR A 396 11.83 -5.24 23.88
C TYR A 396 12.21 -4.46 25.14
N THR A 397 13.51 -4.29 25.35
CA THR A 397 14.08 -3.53 26.46
C THR A 397 13.82 -2.05 26.25
N LYS A 398 13.07 -1.42 27.16
CA LYS A 398 12.77 0.01 27.12
C LYS A 398 13.99 0.85 27.47
N GLY A 399 14.20 1.96 26.77
CA GLY A 399 15.26 2.91 27.06
C GLY A 399 15.62 3.78 25.86
N ALA A 400 16.55 4.72 26.07
CA ALA A 400 17.04 5.57 24.99
C ALA A 400 17.68 4.71 23.88
N PRO A 401 17.37 4.98 22.60
CA PRO A 401 17.92 4.24 21.48
C PRO A 401 19.44 4.36 21.41
N CYS A 402 20.09 3.37 20.79
CA CYS A 402 21.54 3.42 20.58
C CYS A 402 21.95 4.64 19.74
N THR A 403 23.01 5.31 20.16
CA THR A 403 23.63 6.46 19.49
C THR A 403 25.13 6.26 19.22
N ALA A 404 25.72 5.24 19.84
CA ALA A 404 27.07 4.75 19.59
C ALA A 404 27.14 3.24 19.85
N ASP A 405 28.21 2.59 19.39
CA ASP A 405 28.41 1.14 19.57
C ASP A 405 28.37 0.69 21.04
N ALA A 406 28.84 1.54 21.96
CA ALA A 406 28.85 1.27 23.40
C ALA A 406 27.44 1.14 24.02
N ASP A 407 26.39 1.61 23.34
CA ASP A 407 25.01 1.48 23.77
C ASP A 407 24.43 0.08 23.47
N CYS A 408 25.06 -0.68 22.57
CA CYS A 408 24.65 -2.01 22.16
C CYS A 408 25.35 -3.12 22.96
N PRO A 409 24.69 -4.28 23.18
CA PRO A 409 25.29 -5.37 23.96
C PRO A 409 26.51 -6.03 23.31
N GLY A 410 27.56 -6.27 24.11
CA GLY A 410 28.69 -7.12 23.73
C GLY A 410 29.52 -6.55 22.58
N THR A 411 29.61 -7.30 21.48
CA THR A 411 30.38 -6.91 20.26
C THR A 411 29.49 -6.32 19.17
N GLN A 412 28.23 -6.01 19.48
CA GLN A 412 27.30 -5.39 18.53
C GLN A 412 27.68 -3.93 18.28
N THR A 413 27.35 -3.42 17.09
CA THR A 413 27.54 -2.01 16.71
C THR A 413 26.20 -1.31 16.58
N CYS A 414 26.16 0.01 16.62
CA CYS A 414 24.93 0.77 16.42
C CYS A 414 24.86 1.34 15.00
N SER A 415 23.80 1.01 14.28
CA SER A 415 23.39 1.80 13.12
C SER A 415 22.73 3.09 13.63
N VAL A 416 23.52 4.13 13.86
CA VAL A 416 23.09 5.39 14.49
C VAL A 416 21.90 6.03 13.76
N ALA A 417 21.91 6.02 12.43
CA ALA A 417 20.81 6.56 11.62
C ALA A 417 19.49 5.80 11.82
N GLU A 418 19.57 4.50 12.09
CA GLU A 418 18.41 3.63 12.27
C GLU A 418 18.06 3.41 13.75
N ALA A 419 18.93 3.75 14.70
CA ALA A 419 18.77 3.39 16.11
C ALA A 419 18.61 1.87 16.32
N LEU A 420 19.34 1.07 15.54
CA LEU A 420 19.30 -0.40 15.61
C LEU A 420 20.68 -0.98 15.89
N CYS A 421 20.75 -1.95 16.79
CA CYS A 421 21.97 -2.70 17.07
C CYS A 421 22.19 -3.77 15.99
N VAL A 422 23.39 -3.78 15.41
CA VAL A 422 23.81 -4.69 14.34
C VAL A 422 24.69 -5.77 14.94
N ILE A 423 24.24 -7.01 14.80
CA ILE A 423 25.04 -8.19 15.13
C ILE A 423 26.12 -8.34 14.04
N PRO A 424 27.40 -8.53 14.41
CA PRO A 424 28.49 -8.75 13.46
C PRO A 424 28.20 -9.80 12.39
#